data_AF-A0A975VWC5-F1
#
_entry.id   AF-A0A975VWC5-F1
#
_cell.length_a   1.000
_cell.length_b   1.000
_cell.length_c   1.000
_cell.angle_alpha   90.00
_cell.angle_beta   90.00
_cell.angle_gamma   90.00
#
_symmetry.space_group_name_H-M   'P 1'
#
loop_
_entity.id
_entity.type
_entity.pdbx_description
1 polymer ?
#
loop_
_entity_poly.entity_id
_entity_poly.type
_entity_poly.pdbx_seq_one_letter_code
_entity_poly.pdbx_strand_id
1 'polypeptide(L)'
;MSTVLSYYLAGALHEKPLARLRGDLQELGLARRQEVGESEDHFAILAEIMRFLIAGDDPERCLLTCQRALFQAHVQPWGTRMCEAIAAHPAAGFYGAVADFTREFLAVEQLGFDWLD
;
A
#
# COMPACT_ATOMS: atom_id res chain seq x y z
N MET A 1 0.05 16.53 -4.89
CA MET A 1 0.03 15.59 -3.76
C MET A 1 0.69 14.32 -4.24
N SER A 2 1.61 13.75 -3.46
CA SER A 2 2.22 12.46 -3.82
C SER A 2 1.34 11.33 -3.31
N THR A 3 1.36 10.17 -3.97
CA THR A 3 0.67 8.93 -3.59
C THR A 3 1.66 7.78 -3.48
N VAL A 4 2.94 8.11 -3.28
CA VAL A 4 4.09 7.21 -3.40
C VAL A 4 4.75 7.03 -2.03
N LEU A 5 4.94 5.79 -1.58
CA LEU A 5 5.48 5.42 -0.27
C LEU A 5 6.87 6.03 -0.02
N SER A 6 7.78 6.02 -1.01
CA SER A 6 9.12 6.58 -0.82
C SER A 6 9.09 8.07 -0.46
N TYR A 7 8.19 8.84 -1.07
CA TYR A 7 7.98 10.24 -0.72
C TYR A 7 7.55 10.43 0.74
N TYR A 8 6.65 9.60 1.26
CA TYR A 8 6.16 9.73 2.62
C TYR A 8 7.14 9.22 3.69
N LEU A 9 7.94 8.20 3.38
CA LEU A 9 8.84 7.57 4.35
C LEU A 9 10.25 8.16 4.34
N ALA A 10 10.73 8.61 3.19
CA ALA A 10 12.10 9.10 3.03
C ALA A 10 12.17 10.58 2.61
N GLY A 11 11.03 11.20 2.26
CA GLY A 11 11.00 12.58 1.76
C GLY A 11 11.48 12.74 0.31
N ALA A 12 11.86 11.64 -0.36
CA ALA A 12 12.34 11.60 -1.73
C ALA A 12 11.85 10.34 -2.46
N LEU A 13 11.67 10.43 -3.78
CA LEU A 13 11.24 9.31 -4.61
C LEU A 13 12.40 8.32 -4.82
N HIS A 14 12.09 7.02 -4.91
CA HIS A 14 13.02 5.93 -5.27
C HIS A 14 14.14 5.60 -4.26
N GLU A 15 13.87 5.75 -2.97
CA GLU A 15 14.87 5.47 -1.94
C GLU A 15 14.75 4.05 -1.32
N LYS A 16 15.51 3.80 -0.23
CA LYS A 16 15.59 2.51 0.50
C LYS A 16 14.24 1.80 0.71
N PRO A 17 13.12 2.48 0.99
CA PRO A 17 11.82 1.81 1.14
C PRO A 17 11.35 1.09 -0.13
N LEU A 18 11.56 1.65 -1.32
CA LEU A 18 11.22 0.99 -2.58
C LEU A 18 12.10 -0.24 -2.84
N ALA A 19 13.39 -0.17 -2.48
CA ALA A 19 14.28 -1.33 -2.60
C ALA A 19 13.83 -2.48 -1.68
N ARG A 20 13.40 -2.17 -0.45
CA ARG A 20 12.81 -3.15 0.47
C ARG A 20 11.53 -3.74 -0.09
N LEU A 21 10.61 -2.90 -0.59
CA LEU A 21 9.38 -3.36 -1.22
C LEU A 21 9.67 -4.34 -2.37
N ARG A 22 10.65 -4.04 -3.23
CA ARG A 22 11.03 -4.94 -4.32
C ARG A 22 11.56 -6.28 -3.83
N GLY A 23 12.33 -6.30 -2.74
CA GLY A 23 12.78 -7.55 -2.11
C GLY A 23 11.61 -8.40 -1.64
N ASP A 24 10.69 -7.79 -0.88
CA ASP A 24 9.52 -8.49 -0.34
C ASP A 24 8.58 -8.99 -1.47
N LEU A 25 8.44 -8.21 -2.55
CA LEU A 25 7.68 -8.66 -3.73
C LEU A 25 8.37 -9.81 -4.48
N GLN A 26 9.70 -9.84 -4.55
CA GLN A 26 10.43 -10.95 -5.13
C GLN A 26 10.26 -12.25 -4.33
N GLU A 27 10.21 -12.17 -3.00
CA GLU A 27 9.91 -13.32 -2.13
C GLU A 27 8.49 -13.85 -2.35
N LEU A 28 7.54 -12.95 -2.61
CA LEU A 28 6.18 -13.29 -3.07
C LEU A 28 6.11 -13.67 -4.55
N GLY A 29 7.26 -13.74 -5.24
CA GLY A 29 7.41 -14.02 -6.67
C GLY A 29 6.57 -13.12 -7.58
N LEU A 30 6.36 -11.87 -7.16
CA LEU A 30 5.72 -10.80 -7.91
C LEU A 30 6.79 -9.95 -8.59
N ALA A 31 6.53 -9.53 -9.83
CA ALA A 31 7.44 -8.71 -10.61
C ALA A 31 6.71 -7.50 -11.20
N ARG A 32 7.48 -6.42 -11.41
CA ARG A 32 6.97 -5.21 -12.04
C ARG A 32 6.51 -5.49 -13.47
N ARG A 33 5.31 -5.01 -13.81
CA ARG A 33 4.85 -4.94 -15.20
C ARG A 33 5.50 -3.73 -15.88
N GLN A 34 6.29 -3.96 -16.93
CA GLN A 34 7.03 -2.88 -17.62
C GLN A 34 6.13 -1.87 -18.33
N GLU A 35 4.89 -2.26 -18.65
CA GLU A 35 3.89 -1.43 -19.32
C GLU A 35 3.27 -0.36 -18.39
N VAL A 36 3.46 -0.50 -17.08
CA VAL A 36 2.93 0.43 -16.07
C VAL A 36 4.01 1.45 -15.71
N GLY A 37 3.73 2.72 -15.98
CA GLY A 37 4.66 3.82 -15.77
C GLY A 37 4.91 4.09 -14.28
N GLU A 38 3.91 3.87 -13.44
CA GLU A 38 4.00 3.98 -11.99
C GLU A 38 5.00 2.98 -11.40
N SER A 39 5.71 3.41 -10.35
CA SER A 39 6.57 2.56 -9.54
C SER A 39 5.74 1.73 -8.56
N GLU A 40 6.33 0.62 -8.10
CA GLU A 40 5.67 -0.37 -7.24
C GLU A 40 5.21 0.20 -5.89
N ASP A 41 5.84 1.30 -5.45
CA ASP A 41 5.55 2.01 -4.21
C ASP A 41 4.42 3.05 -4.34
N HIS A 42 3.76 3.12 -5.50
CA HIS A 42 2.52 3.87 -5.65
C HIS A 42 1.35 3.16 -4.96
N PHE A 43 0.52 3.90 -4.22
CA PHE A 43 -0.59 3.31 -3.43
C PHE A 43 -1.50 2.39 -4.24
N ALA A 44 -1.84 2.78 -5.48
CA ALA A 44 -2.69 1.95 -6.34
C ALA A 44 -2.07 0.58 -6.67
N ILE A 45 -0.75 0.49 -6.77
CA ILE A 45 -0.05 -0.76 -7.01
C ILE A 45 -0.06 -1.62 -5.75
N LEU A 46 0.18 -1.03 -4.59
CA LEU A 46 0.07 -1.73 -3.31
C LEU A 46 -1.34 -2.24 -3.03
N ALA A 47 -2.37 -1.45 -3.38
CA ALA A 47 -3.76 -1.88 -3.28
C ALA A 47 -4.06 -3.09 -4.20
N GLU A 48 -3.50 -3.11 -5.40
CA GLU A 48 -3.62 -4.26 -6.31
C GLU A 48 -2.87 -5.49 -5.78
N ILE A 49 -1.70 -5.31 -5.18
CA ILE A 49 -0.96 -6.40 -4.53
C ILE A 49 -1.76 -6.96 -3.35
N MET A 50 -2.34 -6.12 -2.50
CA MET A 50 -3.21 -6.57 -1.41
C MET A 50 -4.43 -7.32 -1.95
N ARG A 51 -5.07 -6.82 -3.01
CA ARG A 51 -6.19 -7.51 -3.68
C ARG A 51 -5.76 -8.90 -4.18
N PHE A 52 -4.57 -9.02 -4.77
CA PHE A 52 -4.02 -10.30 -5.20
C PHE A 52 -3.81 -11.25 -4.02
N LEU A 53 -3.22 -10.79 -2.91
CA LEU A 53 -2.98 -11.64 -1.74
C LEU A 53 -4.27 -12.08 -1.03
N ILE A 54 -5.34 -11.29 -1.11
CA ILE A 54 -6.65 -11.58 -0.48
C ILE A 54 -7.50 -12.50 -1.35
N ALA A 55 -7.57 -12.25 -2.65
CA ALA A 55 -8.47 -12.95 -3.57
C ALA A 55 -7.78 -14.00 -4.44
N GLY A 56 -6.46 -14.13 -4.32
CA GLY A 56 -5.67 -15.13 -5.03
C GLY A 56 -5.90 -16.54 -4.48
N ASP A 57 -5.52 -17.52 -5.27
CA ASP A 57 -5.72 -18.95 -5.01
C ASP A 57 -4.42 -19.71 -4.71
N ASP A 58 -3.27 -19.03 -4.76
CA ASP A 58 -1.97 -19.60 -4.40
C ASP A 58 -1.86 -19.76 -2.87
N PRO A 59 -1.91 -20.99 -2.33
CA PRO A 59 -1.94 -21.24 -0.90
C PRO A 59 -0.61 -20.96 -0.20
N GLU A 60 0.50 -20.85 -0.93
CA GLU A 60 1.81 -20.51 -0.35
C GLU A 60 1.99 -18.99 -0.22
N ARG A 61 1.33 -18.21 -1.08
CA ARG A 61 1.49 -16.76 -1.16
C ARG A 61 0.32 -15.97 -0.57
N CYS A 62 -0.90 -16.48 -0.70
CA CYS A 62 -2.12 -15.80 -0.25
C CYS A 62 -2.46 -16.09 1.22
N LEU A 63 -1.42 -16.35 2.03
CA LEU A 63 -1.55 -16.58 3.46
C LEU A 63 -1.87 -15.27 4.19
N LEU A 64 -2.70 -15.34 5.23
CA LEU A 64 -3.05 -14.20 6.07
C LEU A 64 -1.81 -13.56 6.73
N THR A 65 -0.78 -14.38 7.04
CA THR A 65 0.51 -13.90 7.55
C THR A 65 1.27 -13.05 6.52
N CYS A 66 1.23 -13.42 5.24
CA CYS A 66 1.83 -12.66 4.15
C CYS A 66 1.07 -11.34 3.91
N GLN A 67 -0.27 -11.38 3.91
CA GLN A 67 -1.12 -10.19 3.84
C GLN A 67 -0.78 -9.19 4.96
N ARG A 68 -0.72 -9.68 6.21
CA ARG A 68 -0.38 -8.87 7.38
C ARG A 68 1.01 -8.26 7.26
N ALA A 69 2.01 -9.07 6.92
CA ALA A 69 3.39 -8.61 6.81
C ALA A 69 3.53 -7.51 5.75
N LEU A 70 2.90 -7.67 4.58
CA LEU A 70 2.94 -6.68 3.51
C LEU A 70 2.21 -5.40 3.90
N PHE A 71 1.03 -5.51 4.51
CA PHE A 71 0.25 -4.36 4.98
C PHE A 71 1.02 -3.53 6.01
N GLN A 72 1.56 -4.18 7.06
CA GLN A 72 2.29 -3.51 8.14
C GLN A 72 3.60 -2.88 7.65
N ALA A 73 4.30 -3.54 6.72
CA ALA A 73 5.57 -3.04 6.20
C ALA A 73 5.39 -1.90 5.18
N HIS A 74 4.39 -1.99 4.30
CA HIS A 74 4.34 -1.16 3.08
C HIS A 74 3.07 -0.31 2.92
N VAL A 75 2.04 -0.46 3.77
CA VAL A 75 0.80 0.33 3.66
C VAL A 75 0.57 1.15 4.93
N GLN A 76 0.54 0.49 6.08
CA GLN A 76 0.26 1.10 7.38
C GLN A 76 1.16 2.32 7.72
N PRO A 77 2.48 2.33 7.45
CA PRO A 77 3.36 3.39 7.96
C PRO A 77 3.07 4.80 7.40
N TRP A 78 2.31 4.90 6.32
CA TRP A 78 2.10 6.17 5.60
C TRP A 78 0.70 6.35 5.01
N GLY A 79 -0.11 5.29 4.89
CA GLY A 79 -1.43 5.34 4.25
C GLY A 79 -2.36 6.41 4.84
N THR A 80 -2.39 6.56 6.16
CA THR A 80 -3.18 7.60 6.84
C THR A 80 -2.73 9.01 6.43
N ARG A 81 -1.42 9.28 6.42
CA ARG A 81 -0.86 10.59 6.05
C ARG A 81 -1.10 10.92 4.59
N MET A 82 -1.11 9.90 3.72
CA MET A 82 -1.51 10.06 2.33
C MET A 82 -2.97 10.52 2.22
N CYS A 83 -3.87 9.85 2.93
CA CYS A 83 -5.29 10.19 2.90
C CYS A 83 -5.53 11.62 3.43
N GLU A 84 -4.90 12.00 4.55
CA GLU A 84 -4.97 13.35 5.09
C GLU A 84 -4.47 14.41 4.10
N ALA A 85 -3.34 14.15 3.43
CA ALA A 85 -2.79 15.05 2.43
C ALA A 85 -3.72 15.22 1.22
N ILE A 86 -4.42 14.16 0.81
CA ILE A 86 -5.41 14.21 -0.28
C ILE A 86 -6.63 15.02 0.14
N ALA A 87 -7.20 14.72 1.31
CA ALA A 87 -8.39 15.39 1.83
C ALA A 87 -8.16 16.88 2.09
N ALA A 88 -6.95 17.28 2.49
CA ALA A 88 -6.62 18.69 2.77
C ALA A 88 -6.50 19.56 1.51
N HIS A 89 -6.47 18.98 0.31
CA HIS A 89 -6.23 19.75 -0.91
C HIS A 89 -7.52 20.41 -1.43
N PRO A 90 -7.54 21.74 -1.68
CA PRO A 90 -8.78 22.47 -2.01
C PRO A 90 -9.52 21.97 -3.25
N ALA A 91 -8.80 21.37 -4.20
CA ALA A 91 -9.38 20.81 -5.43
C ALA A 91 -9.77 19.31 -5.32
N ALA A 92 -9.58 18.68 -4.16
CA ALA A 92 -9.85 17.25 -3.97
C ALA A 92 -11.33 16.98 -3.68
N GLY A 93 -12.25 17.44 -4.54
CA GLY A 93 -13.69 17.23 -4.36
C GLY A 93 -14.07 15.75 -4.31
N PHE A 94 -13.88 15.04 -5.42
CA PHE A 94 -14.14 13.59 -5.47
C PHE A 94 -13.09 12.78 -4.68
N TYR A 95 -11.81 13.09 -4.87
CA TYR A 95 -10.71 12.33 -4.27
C TYR A 95 -10.58 12.54 -2.75
N GLY A 96 -11.12 13.63 -2.19
CA GLY A 96 -11.20 13.81 -0.73
C GLY A 96 -12.11 12.77 -0.09
N ALA A 97 -13.29 12.51 -0.68
CA ALA A 97 -14.19 11.46 -0.21
C ALA A 97 -13.57 10.06 -0.35
N VAL A 98 -12.84 9.80 -1.44
CA VAL A 98 -12.08 8.54 -1.62
C VAL A 98 -11.00 8.40 -0.57
N ALA A 99 -10.29 9.48 -0.24
CA ALA A 99 -9.26 9.48 0.79
C ALA A 99 -9.86 9.21 2.18
N ASP A 100 -10.99 9.82 2.52
CA ASP A 100 -11.69 9.55 3.78
C ASP A 100 -12.12 8.09 3.88
N PHE A 101 -12.76 7.55 2.83
CA PHE A 101 -13.12 6.13 2.78
C PHE A 101 -11.89 5.22 2.95
N THR A 102 -10.80 5.53 2.24
CA THR A 102 -9.56 4.75 2.27
C THR A 102 -8.95 4.77 3.66
N ARG A 103 -8.95 5.92 4.36
CA ARG A 103 -8.45 6.03 5.73
C ARG A 103 -9.20 5.12 6.68
N GLU A 104 -10.54 5.14 6.63
CA GLU A 104 -11.35 4.27 7.49
C GLU A 104 -11.16 2.79 7.15
N PHE A 105 -11.07 2.46 5.86
CA PHE A 105 -10.75 1.10 5.41
C PHE A 105 -9.41 0.61 6.00
N LEU A 106 -8.34 1.41 5.89
CA LEU A 106 -7.03 1.06 6.44
C LEU A 106 -7.05 0.89 7.97
N ALA A 107 -7.87 1.67 8.68
CA ALA A 107 -8.02 1.53 10.12
C ALA A 107 -8.70 0.21 10.51
N VAL A 108 -9.72 -0.22 9.74
CA VAL A 108 -10.38 -1.52 9.93
C VAL A 108 -9.44 -2.68 9.63
N GLU A 109 -8.69 -2.62 8.53
CA GLU A 109 -7.67 -3.62 8.19
C GLU A 109 -6.62 -3.76 9.30
N GLN A 110 -6.12 -2.63 9.83
CA GLN A 110 -5.17 -2.65 10.94
C GLN A 110 -5.75 -3.37 12.16
N LEU A 111 -6.97 -3.02 12.59
CA LEU A 111 -7.63 -3.69 13.70
C LEU A 111 -7.83 -5.19 13.44
N GLY A 112 -8.20 -5.56 12.22
CA GLY A 112 -8.35 -6.96 11.81
C GLY A 112 -7.05 -7.74 11.93
N PHE A 113 -5.92 -7.16 11.52
CA PHE A 113 -4.61 -7.80 11.63
C PHE A 113 -4.07 -7.86 13.07
N ASP A 114 -4.40 -6.86 13.90
CA ASP A 114 -4.01 -6.81 15.32
C ASP A 114 -4.76 -7.86 16.18
N TRP A 115 -5.94 -8.31 15.75
CA TRP A 115 -6.72 -9.37 16.43
C TRP A 115 -6.24 -10.80 16.14
N LEU A 116 -5.24 -10.98 15.27
CA LEU A 116 -4.69 -12.28 14.92
C LEU A 116 -3.53 -12.72 15.83
N ASP A 117 -3.16 -11.88 16.80
CA ASP A 117 -2.18 -12.18 17.85
C ASP A 117 -2.86 -12.79 19.10
#